data_AF-A0ABD3WVP7-F1
#
_entry.id   AF-A0ABD3WVP7-F1
#
_cell.length_a   1.000
_cell.length_b   1.000
_cell.length_c   1.000
_cell.angle_alpha   90.00
_cell.angle_beta   90.00
_cell.angle_gamma   90.00
#
_symmetry.space_group_name_H-M   'P 1'
#
loop_
_entity.id
_entity.type
_entity.pdbx_description
1 polymer ?
#
loop_
_entity_poly.entity_id
_entity_poly.type
_entity_poly.pdbx_seq_one_letter_code
_entity_poly.pdbx_strand_id
1 'polypeptide(L)'
;MVLVINSQIDMVLMTNSQIDMFLVTNSQIDMVLVTNSQIDMVPVTTSQIDMVLVTPTQIDMVLVTTTQIDMVLVINSHIDRVLMTTSHIDMVLVTNS
;
A
#
# COMPACT_ATOMS: atom_id res chain seq x y z
N MET A 1 14.31 -1.68 7.54
CA MET A 1 12.96 -1.55 8.12
C MET A 1 12.60 -0.09 8.25
N VAL A 2 11.40 0.29 7.80
CA VAL A 2 10.80 1.61 8.01
C VAL A 2 9.49 1.44 8.78
N LEU A 3 9.26 2.31 9.77
CA LEU A 3 8.08 2.27 10.63
C LEU A 3 7.43 3.66 10.66
N VAL A 4 6.13 3.71 10.39
CA VAL A 4 5.34 4.95 10.48
C VAL A 4 4.14 4.70 11.40
N ILE A 5 4.04 5.50 12.46
CA ILE A 5 2.93 5.47 13.42
C ILE A 5 2.45 6.91 13.64
N ASN A 6 1.19 7.18 13.31
CA ASN A 6 0.53 8.47 13.53
C ASN A 6 -0.99 8.23 13.65
N SER A 7 -1.76 9.22 14.09
CA SER A 7 -3.23 9.17 14.06
C SER A 7 -3.81 9.51 12.69
N GLN A 8 -3.12 10.33 11.88
CA GLN A 8 -3.52 10.69 10.52
C GLN A 8 -2.27 10.91 9.65
N ILE A 9 -2.28 10.43 8.40
CA ILE A 9 -1.22 10.67 7.42
C ILE A 9 -1.83 11.12 6.09
N ASP A 10 -1.46 12.31 5.64
CA ASP A 10 -1.86 12.80 4.32
C ASP A 10 -1.22 11.97 3.21
N MET A 11 0.08 11.64 3.32
CA MET A 11 0.79 10.88 2.30
C MET A 11 1.88 9.98 2.87
N VAL A 12 1.85 8.71 2.44
CA VAL A 12 2.98 7.80 2.52
C VAL A 12 3.60 7.68 1.13
N LEU A 13 4.83 8.18 0.97
CA LEU A 13 5.58 8.11 -0.28
C LEU A 13 6.78 7.19 -0.16
N MET A 14 6.91 6.26 -1.11
CA MET A 14 8.10 5.44 -1.28
C MET A 14 8.60 5.49 -2.72
N THR A 15 9.88 5.85 -2.88
CA THR A 15 10.56 6.03 -4.18
C THR A 15 11.96 5.43 -4.13
N ASN A 16 12.41 4.77 -5.21
CA ASN A 16 13.80 4.34 -5.46
C ASN A 16 14.49 3.67 -4.25
N SER A 17 13.79 2.77 -3.56
CA SER A 17 14.25 2.17 -2.30
C SER A 17 14.27 0.64 -2.39
N GLN A 18 15.30 0.04 -1.81
CA GLN A 18 15.32 -1.38 -1.44
C GLN A 18 14.98 -1.47 0.04
N ILE A 19 13.85 -2.10 0.37
CA ILE A 19 13.33 -2.15 1.74
C ILE A 19 12.92 -3.58 2.08
N ASP A 20 13.59 -4.19 3.06
CA ASP A 20 13.18 -5.52 3.54
C ASP A 20 11.76 -5.49 4.18
N MET A 21 11.44 -4.42 4.92
CA MET A 21 10.14 -4.31 5.60
C MET A 21 9.69 -2.85 5.77
N PHE A 22 8.44 -2.59 5.40
CA PHE A 22 7.77 -1.30 5.56
C PHE A 22 6.44 -1.46 6.30
N LEU A 23 6.38 -0.99 7.55
CA LEU A 23 5.20 -1.11 8.41
C LEU A 23 4.52 0.24 8.63
N VAL A 24 3.20 0.29 8.38
CA VAL A 24 2.35 1.44 8.71
C VAL A 24 1.22 1.02 9.62
N THR A 25 1.08 1.73 10.74
CA THR A 25 -0.07 1.62 11.63
C THR A 25 -0.65 3.00 11.86
N ASN A 26 -1.92 3.21 11.47
CA ASN A 26 -2.57 4.52 11.54
C ASN A 26 -4.08 4.40 11.79
N SER A 27 -4.80 5.50 12.02
CA SER A 27 -6.25 5.52 11.92
C SER A 27 -6.72 5.84 10.49
N GLN A 28 -6.08 6.79 9.80
CA GLN A 28 -6.50 7.26 8.47
C GLN A 28 -5.29 7.62 7.60
N ILE A 29 -5.36 7.25 6.31
CA ILE A 29 -4.35 7.60 5.32
C ILE A 29 -5.05 8.11 4.05
N ASP A 30 -4.76 9.33 3.63
CA ASP A 30 -5.38 9.85 2.40
C ASP A 30 -4.71 9.19 1.17
N MET A 31 -3.38 9.11 1.14
CA MET A 31 -2.66 8.52 0.01
C MET A 31 -1.48 7.63 0.40
N VAL A 32 -1.42 6.45 -0.23
CA VAL A 32 -0.23 5.59 -0.27
C VAL A 32 0.28 5.54 -1.70
N LEU A 33 1.50 6.01 -1.92
CA LEU A 33 2.18 5.99 -3.22
C LEU A 33 3.49 5.19 -3.13
N VAL A 34 3.56 4.09 -3.88
CA VAL A 34 4.76 3.26 -3.99
C VAL A 34 5.24 3.24 -5.43
N THR A 35 6.49 3.69 -5.64
CA THR A 35 7.08 3.80 -6.98
C THR A 35 8.53 3.36 -7.05
N ASN A 36 8.93 2.72 -8.16
CA ASN A 36 10.29 2.26 -8.45
C ASN A 36 11.01 1.61 -7.24
N SER A 37 10.29 0.73 -6.53
CA SER A 37 10.76 0.15 -5.26
C SER A 37 10.86 -1.37 -5.36
N GLN A 38 11.82 -1.95 -4.63
CA GLN A 38 11.93 -3.38 -4.36
C GLN A 38 11.67 -3.60 -2.88
N ILE A 39 10.59 -4.32 -2.55
CA ILE A 39 10.14 -4.48 -1.16
C ILE A 39 9.78 -5.93 -0.87
N ASP A 40 10.37 -6.53 0.17
CA ASP A 40 10.02 -7.91 0.50
C ASP A 40 8.65 -7.95 1.21
N MET A 41 8.38 -7.02 2.14
CA MET A 41 7.14 -7.03 2.90
C MET A 41 6.57 -5.64 3.21
N VAL A 42 5.27 -5.47 2.94
CA VAL A 42 4.49 -4.26 3.25
C VAL A 42 3.24 -4.59 4.07
N PRO A 43 3.29 -4.51 5.42
CA PRO A 43 2.09 -4.54 6.24
C PRO A 43 1.53 -3.12 6.48
N VAL A 44 0.26 -2.93 6.18
CA VAL A 44 -0.50 -1.69 6.45
C VAL A 44 -1.72 -2.03 7.29
N THR A 45 -1.83 -1.42 8.46
CA THR A 45 -3.01 -1.52 9.34
C THR A 45 -3.58 -0.13 9.58
N THR A 46 -4.81 0.10 9.13
CA THR A 46 -5.48 1.41 9.26
C THR A 46 -6.99 1.25 9.41
N SER A 47 -7.73 2.30 9.77
CA SER A 47 -9.19 2.25 9.68
C SER A 47 -9.65 2.58 8.26
N GLN A 48 -9.06 3.59 7.62
CA GLN A 48 -9.44 4.03 6.27
C GLN A 48 -8.23 4.35 5.40
N ILE A 49 -8.39 4.13 4.10
CA ILE A 49 -7.48 4.60 3.05
C ILE A 49 -8.30 5.18 1.91
N ASP A 50 -8.03 6.42 1.50
CA ASP A 50 -8.75 6.98 0.35
C ASP A 50 -8.14 6.45 -0.96
N MET A 51 -6.80 6.48 -1.10
CA MET A 51 -6.13 6.03 -2.32
C MET A 51 -4.86 5.21 -2.08
N VAL A 52 -4.76 4.09 -2.79
CA VAL A 52 -3.53 3.30 -2.94
C VAL A 52 -3.10 3.30 -4.40
N LEU A 53 -1.89 3.78 -4.68
CA LEU A 53 -1.27 3.79 -6.00
C LEU A 53 0.08 3.07 -5.98
N VAL A 54 0.21 2.01 -6.81
CA VAL A 54 1.42 1.20 -6.92
C VAL A 54 1.87 1.12 -8.36
N THR A 55 3.00 1.77 -8.70
CA THR A 55 3.45 1.91 -10.10
C THR A 55 4.97 2.13 -10.25
N PRO A 56 5.59 1.57 -11.29
CA PRO A 56 6.04 0.18 -11.32
C PRO A 56 6.91 -0.20 -10.10
N THR A 57 6.74 -1.41 -9.59
CA THR A 57 7.41 -1.91 -8.38
C THR A 57 7.62 -3.43 -8.47
N GLN A 58 8.55 -3.95 -7.67
CA GLN A 58 8.65 -5.38 -7.34
C GLN A 58 8.37 -5.54 -5.84
N ILE A 59 7.32 -6.29 -5.49
CA ILE A 59 6.94 -6.51 -4.09
C ILE A 59 6.66 -7.99 -3.87
N ASP A 60 7.34 -8.63 -2.93
CA ASP A 60 7.11 -10.06 -2.66
C ASP A 60 5.78 -10.26 -1.92
N MET A 61 5.50 -9.42 -0.91
CA MET A 61 4.28 -9.52 -0.13
C MET A 61 3.69 -8.17 0.29
N VAL A 62 2.39 -8.00 0.01
CA VAL A 62 1.57 -6.91 0.52
C VAL A 62 0.47 -7.46 1.43
N LEU A 63 0.38 -6.93 2.65
CA LEU A 63 -0.69 -7.19 3.60
C LEU A 63 -1.39 -5.88 3.96
N VAL A 64 -2.66 -5.73 3.58
CA VAL A 64 -3.48 -4.56 3.96
C VAL A 64 -4.63 -5.02 4.83
N THR A 65 -4.73 -4.46 6.03
CA THR A 65 -5.86 -4.62 6.95
C THR A 65 -6.50 -3.27 7.20
N THR A 66 -7.73 -3.09 6.75
CA THR A 66 -8.46 -1.83 6.89
C THR A 66 -9.96 -2.04 7.01
N THR A 67 -10.71 -1.03 7.41
CA THR A 67 -12.18 -1.10 7.36
C THR A 67 -12.71 -0.72 5.98
N GLN A 68 -12.10 0.28 5.36
CA GLN A 68 -12.51 0.84 4.07
C GLN A 68 -11.31 1.21 3.21
N ILE A 69 -11.45 1.01 1.90
CA ILE A 69 -10.61 1.61 0.88
C ILE A 69 -11.49 2.21 -0.22
N ASP A 70 -11.26 3.46 -0.59
CA ASP A 70 -12.05 4.06 -1.67
C ASP A 70 -11.50 3.65 -3.04
N MET A 71 -10.17 3.77 -3.25
CA MET A 71 -9.55 3.43 -4.53
C MET A 71 -8.23 2.66 -4.40
N VAL A 72 -8.10 1.59 -5.17
CA VAL A 72 -6.86 0.85 -5.38
C VAL A 72 -6.50 0.86 -6.87
N LEU A 73 -5.33 1.40 -7.20
CA LEU A 73 -4.78 1.44 -8.55
C LEU A 73 -3.40 0.79 -8.59
N VAL A 74 -3.29 -0.29 -9.36
CA VAL A 74 -2.07 -1.09 -9.52
C VAL A 74 -1.70 -1.15 -11.00
N ILE A 75 -0.54 -0.58 -11.37
CA ILE A 75 -0.11 -0.46 -12.78
C ILE A 75 1.31 -1.00 -12.94
N ASN A 76 1.51 -1.89 -13.91
CA ASN A 76 2.83 -2.40 -14.32
C ASN A 76 3.72 -2.82 -13.14
N SER A 77 3.15 -3.53 -12.18
CA SER A 77 3.86 -3.97 -10.97
C SER A 77 3.91 -5.49 -10.90
N HIS A 78 5.04 -6.00 -10.40
CA HIS A 78 5.20 -7.41 -10.10
C HIS A 78 4.99 -7.57 -8.60
N ILE A 79 3.81 -8.09 -8.23
CA ILE A 79 3.49 -8.40 -6.85
C ILE A 79 3.24 -9.90 -6.74
N ASP A 80 4.07 -10.61 -5.99
CA ASP A 80 3.96 -12.06 -5.87
C ASP A 80 2.73 -12.45 -5.04
N ARG A 81 2.49 -11.75 -3.94
CA ARG A 81 1.35 -12.01 -3.05
C ARG A 81 0.70 -10.74 -2.54
N VAL A 82 -0.62 -10.66 -2.68
CA VAL A 82 -1.47 -9.64 -2.05
C VAL A 82 -2.49 -10.32 -1.15
N LEU A 83 -2.51 -9.93 0.12
CA LEU A 83 -3.61 -10.23 1.04
C LEU A 83 -4.24 -8.93 1.50
N MET A 84 -5.53 -8.77 1.19
CA MET A 84 -6.30 -7.61 1.60
C MET A 84 -7.49 -8.06 2.44
N THR A 85 -7.55 -7.58 3.67
CA THR A 85 -8.67 -7.76 4.58
C THR A 85 -9.33 -6.42 4.78
N THR A 86 -10.52 -6.26 4.20
CA THR A 86 -11.31 -5.03 4.30
C THR A 86 -12.79 -5.34 4.32
N SER A 87 -13.57 -4.46 4.98
CA SER A 87 -15.03 -4.56 4.99
C SER A 87 -15.64 -3.93 3.73
N HIS A 88 -14.97 -2.94 3.14
CA HIS A 88 -15.43 -2.26 1.93
C HIS A 88 -14.27 -1.89 1.01
N ILE A 89 -14.45 -2.07 -0.29
CA ILE A 89 -13.66 -1.41 -1.34
C ILE A 89 -14.63 -0.84 -2.37
N ASP A 90 -14.48 0.45 -2.70
CA ASP A 90 -15.29 1.08 -3.75
C ASP A 90 -14.78 0.73 -5.16
N MET A 91 -13.48 0.94 -5.41
CA MET A 91 -12.89 0.68 -6.73
C MET A 91 -11.54 -0.02 -6.65
N VAL A 92 -11.38 -1.04 -7.52
CA VAL A 92 -10.10 -1.68 -7.79
C VAL A 92 -9.85 -1.68 -9.30
N LEU A 93 -8.72 -1.10 -9.71
CA LEU A 93 -8.22 -1.16 -11.07
C LEU A 93 -6.81 -1.75 -11.08
N VAL A 94 -6.66 -2.88 -11.77
CA VAL A 94 -5.38 -3.55 -11.98
C VAL A 94 -5.10 -3.62 -13.47
N THR A 95 -4.00 -3.00 -13.89
CA THR A 95 -3.55 -3.03 -15.28
C THR A 95 -2.13 -3.56 -15.34
N ASN A 96 -1.99 -4.77 -15.86
CA ASN A 96 -0.70 -5.40 -16.16
C ASN A 96 -0.54 -5.41 -17.68
N SER A 97 0.58 -4.89 -18.18
CA SER A 97 0.98 -5.03 -19.60
C SER A 97 1.78 -6.31 -19.79
#